data_AF-A0A821KSV3-F1
#
_entry.id   AF-A0A821KSV3-F1
#
_cell.length_a   1.000
_cell.length_b   1.000
_cell.length_c   1.000
_cell.angle_alpha   90.00
_cell.angle_beta   90.00
_cell.angle_gamma   90.00
#
_symmetry.space_group_name_H-M   'P 1'
#
loop_
_entity.id
_entity.type
_entity.pdbx_description
1 polymer ?
#
loop_
_entity_poly.entity_id
_entity_poly.type
_entity_poly.pdbx_seq_one_letter_code
_entity_poly.pdbx_strand_id
1 'polypeptide(L)'
;MKAMKNPPGAVKTVMEAICILLGEQPERVVDPATGQRKEDWWKTSVRALGNQNFLKSLLTYKRDEIPPNYMKRIREKYVPDPNFQPDKVETVSQACAGLAKWTLAMDKYDVVAKIVAPKKQALASAQDQVAKAEGILSEKRAHLRTVQEKLAILQKQLDENLAKKDELSKQV
;
A
#
# COMPACT_ATOMS: atom_id res chain seq x y z
N MET A 1 32.80 -3.16 -1.25
CA MET A 1 31.83 -3.61 -2.28
C MET A 1 32.13 -3.05 -3.67
N LYS A 2 32.30 -1.72 -3.83
CA LYS A 2 32.59 -1.07 -5.14
C LYS A 2 33.93 -1.45 -5.80
N ALA A 3 34.92 -1.90 -5.03
CA ALA A 3 36.27 -2.20 -5.51
C ALA A 3 36.52 -3.69 -5.87
N MET A 4 35.51 -4.56 -5.78
CA MET A 4 35.69 -5.99 -6.06
C MET A 4 35.65 -6.27 -7.57
N LYS A 5 36.78 -6.72 -8.14
CA LYS A 5 36.87 -7.14 -9.55
C LYS A 5 36.07 -8.43 -9.83
N ASN A 6 35.98 -9.33 -8.85
CA ASN A 6 35.21 -10.58 -8.91
C ASN A 6 34.39 -10.77 -7.63
N PRO A 7 33.10 -10.43 -7.62
CA PRO A 7 32.27 -10.60 -6.44
C PRO A 7 31.88 -12.07 -6.23
N PRO A 8 31.72 -12.50 -4.96
CA PRO A 8 31.15 -13.80 -4.61
C PRO A 8 29.76 -14.02 -5.21
N GLY A 9 29.39 -15.28 -5.51
CA GLY A 9 28.12 -15.62 -6.13
C GLY A 9 26.90 -15.03 -5.39
N ALA A 10 26.89 -15.12 -4.06
CA ALA A 10 25.84 -14.54 -3.21
C ALA A 10 25.73 -13.01 -3.32
N VAL A 11 26.84 -12.29 -3.54
CA VAL A 11 26.81 -10.84 -3.73
C VAL A 11 26.26 -10.49 -5.11
N LYS A 12 26.62 -11.27 -6.15
CA LYS A 12 26.09 -11.09 -7.51
C LYS A 12 24.57 -11.26 -7.56
N THR A 13 24.03 -12.29 -6.91
CA THR A 13 22.59 -12.56 -6.92
C THR A 13 21.80 -11.46 -6.19
N VAL A 14 22.30 -10.97 -5.05
CA VAL A 14 21.68 -9.85 -4.31
C VAL A 14 21.68 -8.57 -5.13
N MET A 15 22.79 -8.26 -5.80
CA MET A 15 22.89 -7.10 -6.66
C MET A 15 21.98 -7.19 -7.89
N GLU A 16 21.91 -8.36 -8.52
CA GLU A 16 21.01 -8.61 -9.65
C GLU A 16 19.54 -8.40 -9.26
N ALA A 17 19.13 -8.94 -8.11
CA ALA A 17 17.76 -8.77 -7.59
C ALA A 17 17.38 -7.30 -7.36
N ILE A 18 18.32 -6.49 -6.86
CA ILE A 18 18.10 -5.06 -6.64
C ILE A 18 18.02 -4.28 -7.94
N CYS A 19 18.88 -4.58 -8.91
CA CYS A 19 18.80 -3.95 -10.23
C CYS A 19 17.47 -4.24 -10.90
N ILE A 20 16.95 -5.47 -10.77
CA ILE A 20 15.61 -5.83 -11.28
C ILE A 20 14.51 -5.02 -10.59
N LEU A 21 14.57 -4.84 -9.27
CA LEU A 21 13.59 -4.01 -8.55
C LEU A 21 13.67 -2.53 -8.95
N LEU A 22 14.88 -2.01 -9.15
CA LEU A 22 15.09 -0.63 -9.58
C LEU A 22 14.74 -0.41 -11.06
N GLY A 23 14.43 -1.47 -11.81
CA GLY A 23 14.12 -1.39 -13.24
C GLY A 23 15.34 -1.07 -14.11
N GLU A 24 16.54 -1.27 -13.59
CA GLU A 24 17.78 -1.05 -14.31
C GLU A 24 18.00 -2.15 -15.35
N GLN A 25 18.52 -1.79 -16.53
CA GLN A 25 18.77 -2.76 -17.59
C GLN A 25 20.15 -3.42 -17.44
N PRO A 26 20.25 -4.75 -17.72
CA PRO A 26 21.54 -5.41 -17.74
C PRO A 26 22.39 -4.91 -18.90
N GLU A 27 23.70 -4.81 -18.68
CA GLU A 27 24.64 -4.53 -19.75
C GLU A 27 24.87 -5.82 -20.55
N ARG A 28 24.66 -5.80 -21.88
CA ARG A 28 24.94 -6.97 -22.73
C ARG A 28 26.44 -7.06 -22.96
N VAL A 29 27.09 -8.04 -22.33
CA VAL A 29 28.53 -8.27 -22.46
C VAL A 29 28.76 -9.59 -23.17
N VAL A 30 29.71 -9.62 -24.11
CA VAL A 30 30.14 -10.88 -24.73
C VAL A 30 31.05 -11.60 -23.75
N ASP A 31 30.68 -12.81 -23.35
CA ASP A 31 31.48 -13.63 -22.46
C ASP A 31 32.80 -13.99 -23.16
N PRO A 32 33.96 -13.60 -22.63
CA PRO A 32 35.26 -13.85 -23.28
C PRO A 32 35.57 -15.33 -23.45
N ALA A 33 34.96 -16.21 -22.64
CA ALA A 33 35.25 -17.64 -22.62
C ALA A 33 34.37 -18.44 -23.60
N THR A 34 33.14 -17.99 -23.87
CA THR A 34 32.17 -18.74 -24.67
C THR A 34 31.72 -18.01 -25.94
N GLY A 35 32.09 -16.73 -26.09
CA GLY A 35 31.65 -15.88 -27.20
C GLY A 35 30.16 -15.54 -27.18
N GLN A 36 29.42 -15.98 -26.16
CA GLN A 36 27.98 -15.79 -26.04
C GLN A 36 27.66 -14.42 -25.41
N ARG A 37 26.58 -13.79 -25.87
CA ARG A 37 26.07 -12.55 -25.27
C ARG A 37 25.38 -12.88 -23.95
N LYS A 38 25.97 -12.44 -22.84
CA LYS A 38 25.43 -12.60 -21.48
C LYS A 38 24.98 -11.26 -20.93
N GLU A 39 23.90 -11.29 -20.16
CA GLU A 39 23.43 -10.14 -19.39
C GLU A 39 24.33 -9.98 -18.15
N ASP A 40 25.17 -8.95 -18.14
CA ASP A 40 25.98 -8.58 -17.00
C ASP A 40 25.25 -7.54 -16.15
N TRP A 41 24.77 -7.99 -14.99
CA TRP A 41 24.12 -7.16 -14.00
C TRP A 41 25.11 -6.50 -13.04
N TRP A 42 26.38 -6.96 -13.02
CA TRP A 42 27.35 -6.47 -12.05
C TRP A 42 27.72 -5.02 -12.32
N LYS A 43 28.08 -4.66 -13.55
CA LYS A 43 28.41 -3.26 -13.90
C LYS A 43 27.27 -2.30 -13.60
N THR A 44 26.04 -2.68 -13.96
CA THR A 44 24.84 -1.90 -13.68
C THR A 44 24.63 -1.74 -12.17
N SER A 45 24.82 -2.81 -11.39
CA SER A 45 24.68 -2.76 -9.93
C SER A 45 25.73 -1.87 -9.25
N VAL A 46 26.98 -1.91 -9.70
CA VAL A 46 28.05 -1.05 -9.17
C VAL A 46 27.77 0.41 -9.50
N ARG A 47 27.24 0.70 -10.71
CA ARG A 47 26.80 2.03 -11.10
C ARG A 47 25.65 2.53 -10.23
N ALA A 48 24.64 1.69 -10.00
CA ALA A 48 23.51 2.00 -9.12
C ALA A 48 23.97 2.30 -7.70
N LEU A 49 24.85 1.46 -7.11
CA LEU A 49 25.50 1.71 -5.81
C LEU A 49 26.38 2.97 -5.81
N GLY A 50 26.89 3.36 -6.98
CA GLY A 50 27.67 4.58 -7.20
C GLY A 50 26.86 5.86 -6.96
N ASN A 51 25.54 5.80 -7.16
CA ASN A 51 24.66 6.94 -7.00
C ASN A 51 24.50 7.33 -5.52
N GLN A 52 24.78 8.59 -5.19
CA GLN A 52 24.61 9.12 -3.82
C GLN A 52 23.16 9.05 -3.34
N ASN A 53 22.21 9.05 -4.27
CA ASN A 53 20.78 8.94 -3.96
C ASN A 53 20.27 7.50 -3.91
N PHE A 54 21.12 6.48 -4.08
CA PHE A 54 20.70 5.08 -4.08
C PHE A 54 19.94 4.66 -2.82
N LEU A 55 20.45 5.04 -1.63
CA LEU A 55 19.76 4.71 -0.39
C LEU A 55 18.45 5.49 -0.24
N LYS A 56 18.43 6.76 -0.70
CA LYS A 56 17.20 7.56 -0.71
C LYS A 56 16.16 6.96 -1.65
N SER A 57 16.55 6.52 -2.84
CA SER A 57 15.63 5.92 -3.80
C SER A 57 15.03 4.60 -3.30
N LEU A 58 15.77 3.82 -2.51
CA LEU A 58 15.25 2.63 -1.82
C LEU A 58 14.26 2.97 -0.70
N LEU A 59 14.49 4.07 0.01
CA LEU A 59 13.60 4.55 1.09
C LEU A 59 12.31 5.15 0.53
N THR A 60 12.41 5.95 -0.53
CA THR A 60 11.26 6.56 -1.23
C THR A 60 10.67 5.65 -2.30
N TYR A 61 11.12 4.40 -2.38
CA TYR A 61 10.68 3.46 -3.40
C TYR A 61 9.19 3.19 -3.25
N LYS A 62 8.44 3.40 -4.33
CA LYS A 62 6.98 3.19 -4.36
C LYS A 62 6.66 1.70 -4.40
N ARG A 63 6.46 1.12 -3.22
CA ARG A 63 6.23 -0.32 -3.03
C ARG A 63 4.94 -0.85 -3.68
N ASP A 64 3.98 0.03 -3.95
CA ASP A 64 2.69 -0.32 -4.56
C ASP A 64 2.70 -0.23 -6.11
N GLU A 65 3.75 0.36 -6.72
CA GLU A 65 3.86 0.54 -8.18
C GLU A 65 4.85 -0.46 -8.83
N ILE A 66 5.24 -1.52 -8.12
CA ILE A 66 6.22 -2.49 -8.64
C ILE A 66 5.58 -3.34 -9.75
N PRO A 67 6.20 -3.41 -10.96
CA PRO A 67 5.70 -4.28 -12.01
C PRO A 67 5.64 -5.75 -11.55
N PRO A 68 4.51 -6.46 -11.79
CA PRO A 68 4.33 -7.83 -11.32
C PRO A 68 5.38 -8.78 -11.93
N ASN A 69 5.90 -8.47 -13.11
CA ASN A 69 6.97 -9.21 -13.77
C ASN A 69 8.29 -9.20 -12.97
N TYR A 70 8.61 -8.08 -12.30
CA TYR A 70 9.83 -7.98 -11.50
C TYR A 70 9.70 -8.80 -10.22
N MET A 71 8.56 -8.69 -9.53
CA MET A 71 8.28 -9.49 -8.33
C MET A 71 8.22 -10.99 -8.63
N LYS A 72 7.62 -11.38 -9.77
CA LYS A 72 7.60 -12.78 -10.21
C LYS A 72 9.01 -13.34 -10.40
N ARG A 73 9.88 -12.62 -11.13
CA ARG A 73 11.28 -13.01 -11.33
C ARG A 73 12.02 -13.16 -10.01
N ILE A 74 11.78 -12.28 -9.05
CA ILE A 74 12.45 -12.34 -7.75
C ILE A 74 12.00 -13.55 -6.94
N ARG A 75 10.69 -13.80 -6.90
CA ARG A 75 10.10 -14.93 -6.19
C ARG A 75 10.52 -16.27 -6.77
N GLU A 76 10.61 -16.38 -8.08
CA GLU A 76 10.97 -17.63 -8.75
C GLU A 76 12.48 -17.90 -8.72
N LYS A 77 13.32 -16.87 -8.89
CA LYS A 77 14.77 -17.05 -9.07
C LYS A 77 15.60 -16.83 -7.81
N TYR A 78 15.23 -15.90 -6.92
CA TYR A 78 16.08 -15.50 -5.79
C TYR A 78 15.54 -15.91 -4.42
N VAL A 79 14.23 -15.81 -4.18
CA VAL A 79 13.64 -16.23 -2.89
C VAL A 79 13.96 -17.69 -2.51
N PRO A 80 13.90 -18.68 -3.42
CA PRO A 80 14.24 -20.07 -3.09
C PRO A 80 15.74 -20.36 -3.08
N ASP A 81 16.59 -19.46 -3.60
CA ASP A 81 18.03 -19.68 -3.67
C ASP A 81 18.64 -19.60 -2.25
N PRO A 82 19.29 -20.67 -1.76
CA PRO A 82 19.97 -20.64 -0.49
C PRO A 82 21.05 -19.55 -0.41
N ASN A 83 21.64 -19.14 -1.53
CA ASN A 83 22.64 -18.07 -1.58
C ASN A 83 22.07 -16.67 -1.37
N PHE A 84 20.74 -16.52 -1.42
CA PHE A 84 20.03 -15.26 -1.20
C PHE A 84 19.54 -15.11 0.26
N GLN A 85 19.79 -16.11 1.11
CA GLN A 85 19.42 -16.06 2.52
C GLN A 85 20.26 -15.01 3.27
N PRO A 86 19.63 -14.06 3.99
CA PRO A 86 20.34 -12.98 4.67
C PRO A 86 21.48 -13.46 5.57
N ASP A 87 21.29 -14.57 6.28
CA ASP A 87 22.27 -15.10 7.24
C ASP A 87 23.55 -15.57 6.52
N LYS A 88 23.40 -16.18 5.34
CA LYS A 88 24.56 -16.58 4.52
C LYS A 88 25.22 -15.38 3.87
N VAL A 89 24.44 -14.43 3.37
CA VAL A 89 24.95 -13.20 2.76
C VAL A 89 25.69 -12.35 3.79
N GLU A 90 25.27 -12.37 5.06
CA GLU A 90 25.90 -11.63 6.17
C GLU A 90 27.32 -12.09 6.44
N THR A 91 27.62 -13.38 6.27
CA THR A 91 28.99 -13.91 6.37
C THR A 91 29.94 -13.33 5.31
N VAL A 92 29.39 -12.89 4.17
CA VAL A 92 30.16 -12.32 3.06
C VAL A 92 30.17 -10.79 3.11
N SER A 93 29.03 -10.16 3.40
CA SER A 93 28.90 -8.73 3.55
C SER A 93 27.62 -8.33 4.28
N GLN A 94 27.77 -7.63 5.40
CA GLN A 94 26.67 -7.08 6.19
C GLN A 94 25.80 -6.09 5.38
N ALA A 95 26.42 -5.27 4.51
CA ALA A 95 25.68 -4.36 3.64
C ALA A 95 24.82 -5.10 2.60
N CYS A 96 25.32 -6.21 2.03
CA CYS A 96 24.50 -7.06 1.17
C CYS A 96 23.38 -7.75 1.95
N ALA A 97 23.59 -8.11 3.21
CA ALA A 97 22.56 -8.74 4.03
C ALA A 97 21.37 -7.79 4.26
N GLY A 98 21.62 -6.51 4.55
CA GLY A 98 20.56 -5.50 4.67
C GLY A 98 19.76 -5.34 3.37
N LEU A 99 20.45 -5.37 2.24
CA LEU A 99 19.89 -5.32 0.90
C LEU A 99 19.04 -6.56 0.56
N ALA A 100 19.51 -7.76 0.90
CA ALA A 100 18.74 -9.00 0.75
C ALA A 100 17.49 -9.01 1.62
N LYS A 101 17.59 -8.57 2.89
CA LYS A 101 16.45 -8.41 3.80
C LYS A 101 15.42 -7.44 3.23
N TRP A 102 15.85 -6.33 2.63
CA TRP A 102 14.97 -5.36 1.98
C TRP A 102 14.20 -5.99 0.81
N THR A 103 14.86 -6.73 -0.07
CA THR A 103 14.21 -7.42 -1.19
C THR A 103 13.18 -8.45 -0.73
N LEU A 104 13.50 -9.25 0.29
CA LEU A 104 12.55 -10.19 0.89
C LEU A 104 11.37 -9.48 1.55
N ALA A 105 11.60 -8.33 2.18
CA ALA A 105 10.54 -7.51 2.74
C ALA A 105 9.61 -6.95 1.66
N MET A 106 10.15 -6.56 0.49
CA MET A 106 9.32 -6.14 -0.65
C MET A 106 8.43 -7.28 -1.16
N ASP A 107 8.96 -8.51 -1.25
CA ASP A 107 8.17 -9.68 -1.68
C ASP A 107 6.99 -9.96 -0.73
N LYS A 108 7.27 -9.99 0.58
CA LYS A 108 6.22 -10.15 1.59
C LYS A 108 5.20 -9.01 1.54
N TYR A 109 5.67 -7.77 1.34
CA TYR A 109 4.79 -6.62 1.22
C TYR A 109 3.86 -6.73 0.01
N ASP A 110 4.33 -7.14 -1.18
CA ASP A 110 3.48 -7.34 -2.37
C ASP A 110 2.37 -8.37 -2.14
N VAL A 111 2.68 -9.49 -1.48
CA VAL A 111 1.67 -10.51 -1.13
C VAL A 111 0.61 -9.91 -0.20
N VAL A 112 1.04 -9.20 0.85
CA VAL A 112 0.13 -8.58 1.81
C VAL A 112 -0.67 -7.46 1.15
N ALA A 113 -0.05 -6.64 0.30
CA ALA A 113 -0.69 -5.55 -0.42
C ALA A 113 -1.83 -6.07 -1.31
N LYS A 114 -1.63 -7.20 -2.01
CA LYS A 114 -2.68 -7.86 -2.80
C LYS A 114 -3.85 -8.35 -1.94
N ILE A 115 -3.59 -8.80 -0.72
CA ILE A 115 -4.65 -9.24 0.23
C ILE A 115 -5.35 -8.03 0.86
N VAL A 116 -4.63 -6.94 1.09
CA VAL A 116 -5.12 -5.74 1.78
C VAL A 116 -5.85 -4.79 0.81
N ALA A 117 -5.49 -4.75 -0.47
CA ALA A 117 -6.15 -3.95 -1.50
C ALA A 117 -7.68 -4.15 -1.54
N PRO A 118 -8.23 -5.38 -1.64
CA PRO A 118 -9.68 -5.58 -1.63
C PRO A 118 -10.31 -5.17 -0.29
N LYS A 119 -9.59 -5.34 0.83
CA LYS A 119 -10.08 -4.92 2.15
C LYS A 119 -10.17 -3.40 2.30
N LYS A 120 -9.18 -2.66 1.78
CA LYS A 120 -9.19 -1.20 1.73
C LYS A 120 -10.33 -0.68 0.85
N GLN A 121 -10.56 -1.32 -0.30
CA GLN A 121 -11.66 -0.95 -1.18
C GLN A 121 -13.03 -1.24 -0.55
N ALA A 122 -13.19 -2.40 0.10
CA ALA A 122 -14.40 -2.74 0.84
C ALA A 122 -14.66 -1.75 2.00
N LEU A 123 -13.60 -1.36 2.73
CA LEU A 123 -13.70 -0.36 3.79
C LEU A 123 -14.16 0.99 3.25
N ALA A 124 -13.57 1.47 2.16
CA ALA A 124 -13.96 2.74 1.53
C ALA A 124 -15.44 2.71 1.09
N SER A 125 -15.88 1.61 0.48
CA SER A 125 -17.28 1.46 0.07
C SER A 125 -18.25 1.42 1.27
N ALA A 126 -17.87 0.75 2.36
CA ALA A 126 -18.68 0.73 3.58
C ALA A 126 -18.74 2.11 4.26
N GLN A 127 -17.63 2.83 4.30
CA GLN A 127 -17.57 4.20 4.82
C GLN A 127 -18.46 5.15 4.01
N ASP A 128 -18.46 5.04 2.69
CA ASP A 128 -19.35 5.82 1.82
C ASP A 128 -20.84 5.50 2.08
N GLN A 129 -21.17 4.23 2.33
CA GLN A 129 -22.54 3.84 2.67
C GLN A 129 -22.98 4.40 4.03
N VAL A 130 -22.11 4.34 5.04
CA VAL A 130 -22.36 4.92 6.36
C VAL A 130 -22.56 6.43 6.25
N ALA A 131 -21.68 7.14 5.54
CA ALA A 131 -21.80 8.57 5.35
C ALA A 131 -23.13 8.97 4.68
N LYS A 132 -23.58 8.20 3.67
CA LYS A 132 -24.89 8.39 3.05
C LYS A 132 -26.05 8.13 4.02
N ALA A 133 -25.97 7.05 4.80
CA ALA A 133 -27.00 6.70 5.76
C ALA A 133 -27.12 7.72 6.89
N GLU A 134 -26.00 8.25 7.39
CA GLU A 134 -25.97 9.31 8.40
C GLU A 134 -26.55 10.63 7.86
N GLY A 135 -26.28 10.97 6.60
CA GLY A 135 -26.90 12.12 5.93
C GLY A 135 -28.43 12.00 5.90
N ILE A 136 -28.95 10.87 5.43
CA ILE A 136 -30.40 10.59 5.39
C ILE A 136 -31.00 10.61 6.80
N LEU A 137 -30.33 9.99 7.78
CA LEU A 137 -30.81 9.97 9.16
C LEU A 137 -30.91 11.37 9.75
N SER A 138 -29.93 12.23 9.47
CA SER A 138 -29.93 13.63 9.90
C SER A 138 -31.11 14.40 9.33
N GLU A 139 -31.37 14.27 8.02
CA GLU A 139 -32.53 14.89 7.35
C GLU A 139 -33.86 14.40 7.95
N LYS A 140 -34.02 13.09 8.15
CA LYS A 140 -35.23 12.51 8.73
C LYS A 140 -35.45 12.96 10.17
N ARG A 141 -34.39 13.05 10.98
CA ARG A 141 -34.46 13.58 12.35
C ARG A 141 -34.85 15.05 12.36
N ALA A 142 -34.30 15.87 11.45
CA ALA A 142 -34.68 17.28 11.32
C ALA A 142 -36.17 17.43 10.95
N HIS A 143 -36.64 16.65 9.97
CA HIS A 143 -38.04 16.68 9.57
C HIS A 143 -38.99 16.26 10.70
N LEU A 144 -38.65 15.18 11.42
CA LEU A 144 -39.43 14.69 12.55
C LEU A 144 -39.53 15.73 13.65
N ARG A 145 -38.43 16.45 13.95
CA ARG A 145 -38.43 17.55 14.92
C ARG A 145 -39.40 18.67 14.51
N THR A 146 -39.39 19.09 13.26
CA THR A 146 -40.33 20.11 12.75
C THR A 146 -41.78 19.65 12.86
N VAL A 147 -42.07 18.38 12.57
CA VAL A 147 -43.42 17.83 12.70
C VAL A 147 -43.86 17.79 14.16
N GLN A 148 -43.00 17.36 15.09
CA GLN A 148 -43.28 17.37 16.52
C GLN A 148 -43.55 18.78 17.06
N GLU A 149 -42.77 19.78 16.63
CA GLU A 149 -42.98 21.18 17.00
C GLU A 149 -44.36 21.69 16.51
N LYS A 150 -44.75 21.38 15.27
CA LYS A 150 -46.08 21.74 14.74
C LYS A 150 -47.22 21.04 15.50
N LEU A 151 -47.05 19.76 15.83
CA LEU A 151 -48.04 18.98 16.56
C LEU A 151 -48.25 19.54 17.97
N ALA A 152 -47.17 19.91 18.66
CA ALA A 152 -47.24 20.56 19.97
C ALA A 152 -48.00 21.90 19.93
N ILE A 153 -47.79 22.71 18.88
CA ILE A 153 -48.52 23.98 18.69
C ILE A 153 -50.01 23.71 18.48
N LEU A 154 -50.37 22.77 17.59
CA LEU A 154 -51.75 22.42 17.31
C LEU A 154 -52.47 21.84 18.53
N GLN A 155 -51.79 21.00 19.31
CA GLN A 155 -52.33 20.45 20.55
C GLN A 155 -52.65 21.58 21.54
N LYS A 156 -51.73 22.52 21.73
CA LYS A 156 -51.94 23.69 22.59
C LYS A 156 -53.13 24.54 22.13
N GLN A 157 -53.24 24.78 20.82
CA GLN A 157 -54.37 25.53 20.25
C GLN A 157 -55.71 24.80 20.42
N LEU A 158 -55.72 23.48 20.30
CA LEU A 158 -56.91 22.66 20.53
C LEU A 158 -57.35 22.79 21.99
N ASP A 159 -56.43 22.61 22.93
CA ASP A 159 -56.70 22.69 24.37
C ASP A 159 -57.21 24.08 24.77
N GLU A 160 -56.61 25.16 24.22
CA GLU A 160 -57.08 26.54 24.42
C GLU A 160 -58.48 26.77 23.86
N ASN A 161 -58.81 26.22 22.69
CA ASN A 161 -60.13 26.37 22.08
C ASN A 161 -61.20 25.54 22.80
N LEU A 162 -60.86 24.35 23.29
CA LEU A 162 -61.75 23.54 24.12
C LEU A 162 -62.07 24.26 25.43
N ALA A 163 -61.05 24.82 26.11
CA ALA A 163 -61.27 25.61 27.32
C ALA A 163 -62.20 26.81 27.10
N LYS A 164 -62.00 27.56 25.99
CA LYS A 164 -62.89 28.68 25.61
C LYS A 164 -64.31 28.20 25.32
N LYS A 165 -64.47 27.08 24.61
CA LYS A 165 -65.80 26.51 24.30
C LYS A 165 -66.53 26.13 25.59
N ASP A 166 -65.85 25.45 26.52
CA ASP A 166 -66.43 25.03 27.79
C ASP A 166 -66.84 26.24 28.65
N GLU A 167 -66.03 27.30 28.65
CA GLU A 167 -66.35 28.55 29.35
C GLU A 167 -67.58 29.25 28.76
N LEU A 168 -67.64 29.38 27.43
CA LEU A 168 -68.81 29.93 26.73
C LEU A 168 -70.07 29.09 26.95
N SER A 169 -69.95 27.76 26.97
CA SER A 169 -71.09 26.86 27.18
C SER A 169 -71.71 26.96 28.58
N LYS A 170 -70.95 27.43 29.58
CA LYS A 170 -71.43 27.67 30.94
C LYS A 170 -72.13 29.03 31.11
N GLN A 171 -72.02 29.91 30.11
CA GLN A 171 -72.63 31.25 30.11
C GLN A 171 -73.97 31.30 29.37
N VAL A 172 -74.41 30.19 28.77
CA VAL A 172 -75.71 30.02 28.09
C VAL A 172 -76.60 29.13 28.95
#